data_AF-A0A519RSQ0-F1
#
_entry.id   AF-A0A519RSQ0-F1
#
_cell.length_a   1.000
_cell.length_b   1.000
_cell.length_c   1.000
_cell.angle_alpha   90.00
_cell.angle_beta   90.00
_cell.angle_gamma   90.00
#
_symmetry.space_group_name_H-M   'P 1'
#
loop_
_entity.id
_entity.type
_entity.pdbx_description
1 polymer ?
#
loop_
_entity_poly.entity_id
_entity_poly.type
_entity_poly.pdbx_seq_one_letter_code
_entity_poly.pdbx_strand_id
1 'polypeptide(L)' 'MFITAKTFLVVKVMKNELDLKFVLPTECDDFPIYKRATYGKKTEHYIRLADEDDLDADVFQLIRQSYEMMKS' A
#
# COMPACT_ATOMS: atom_id res chain seq x y z
N MET A 1 11.50 -11.80 -3.29
CA MET A 1 10.48 -10.89 -3.89
C MET A 1 11.23 -9.84 -4.69
N PHE A 2 10.99 -9.73 -5.98
CA PHE A 2 11.68 -8.77 -6.85
C PHE A 2 10.88 -7.45 -6.86
N ILE A 3 11.37 -6.44 -6.15
CA ILE A 3 10.80 -5.09 -6.15
C ILE A 3 11.68 -4.23 -7.06
N THR A 4 11.10 -3.56 -8.04
CA THR A 4 11.81 -2.62 -8.93
C THR A 4 11.49 -1.19 -8.51
N ALA A 5 12.22 -0.21 -9.06
CA ALA A 5 11.94 1.20 -8.81
C ALA A 5 10.51 1.64 -9.18
N LYS A 6 9.85 0.91 -10.11
CA LYS A 6 8.48 1.16 -10.59
C LYS A 6 7.42 0.28 -9.92
N THR A 7 7.79 -0.52 -8.92
CA THR A 7 6.79 -1.31 -8.19
C THR A 7 5.93 -0.39 -7.34
N PHE A 8 4.63 -0.33 -7.66
CA PHE A 8 3.66 0.51 -6.95
C PHE A 8 2.89 -0.25 -5.86
N LEU A 9 2.61 -1.54 -6.10
CA LEU A 9 1.89 -2.39 -5.16
C LEU A 9 2.61 -3.72 -4.98
N VAL A 10 2.73 -4.12 -3.72
CA VAL A 10 3.14 -5.45 -3.31
C VAL A 10 1.96 -6.07 -2.57
N VAL A 11 1.57 -7.27 -2.99
CA VAL A 11 0.57 -8.09 -2.29
C VAL A 11 1.28 -9.27 -1.65
N LYS A 12 1.12 -9.45 -0.34
CA LYS A 12 1.71 -10.55 0.40
C LYS A 12 0.65 -11.31 1.17
N VAL A 13 0.57 -12.62 0.93
CA VAL A 13 -0.29 -13.51 1.70
C VAL A 13 0.30 -13.71 3.10
N MET A 14 -0.52 -13.45 4.11
CA MET A 14 -0.24 -13.74 5.52
C MET A 14 -1.12 -14.92 5.97
N LYS A 15 -1.05 -15.30 7.25
CA LYS A 15 -1.78 -16.47 7.75
C LYS A 15 -3.31 -16.35 7.56
N ASN A 16 -3.86 -15.16 7.83
CA ASN A 16 -5.31 -14.89 7.79
C ASN A 16 -5.66 -13.60 7.03
N GLU A 17 -4.69 -12.92 6.43
CA GLU A 17 -4.85 -11.57 5.87
C GLU A 17 -4.01 -11.45 4.58
N LEU A 18 -4.33 -10.48 3.74
CA LEU A 18 -3.47 -9.95 2.70
C LEU A 18 -2.81 -8.66 3.20
N ASP A 19 -1.49 -8.62 3.17
CA ASP A 19 -0.70 -7.41 3.44
C ASP A 19 -0.43 -6.69 2.13
N LEU A 20 -1.00 -5.50 1.99
CA LEU A 20 -0.77 -4.60 0.87
C LEU A 20 0.29 -3.57 1.27
N LYS A 21 1.37 -3.52 0.51
CA LYS A 21 2.45 -2.55 0.69
C LYS A 21 2.58 -1.67 -0.55
N PHE A 22 2.57 -0.36 -0.34
CA PHE A 22 2.66 0.64 -1.41
C PHE A 22 3.27 1.95 -0.90
N VAL A 23 3.51 2.92 -1.78
CA VAL A 23 4.07 4.25 -1.43
C VAL A 23 3.10 5.33 -1.86
N LEU A 24 2.88 6.33 -1.01
CA LEU A 24 2.02 7.47 -1.28
C LEU A 24 2.84 8.76 -1.49
N PRO A 25 2.30 9.74 -2.25
CA PRO A 25 2.96 11.03 -2.48
C PRO A 25 2.95 11.94 -1.25
N THR A 26 1.96 11.79 -0.39
CA THR A 26 1.82 12.52 0.88
C THR A 26 1.87 11.54 2.04
N GLU A 27 2.37 11.97 3.19
CA GLU A 27 2.22 11.19 4.40
C GLU A 27 0.73 11.09 4.75
N CYS A 28 0.23 9.87 4.82
CA CYS A 28 -1.14 9.56 5.25
C CYS A 28 -1.04 8.52 6.37
N ASP A 29 -1.67 8.82 7.50
CA ASP A 29 -1.76 7.94 8.66
C ASP A 29 -3.20 7.63 9.07
N ASP A 30 -4.14 8.00 8.21
CA ASP A 30 -5.55 7.69 8.38
C ASP A 30 -5.81 6.21 8.12
N PHE A 31 -6.84 5.69 8.79
CA PHE A 31 -7.41 4.39 8.46
C PHE A 31 -7.71 4.34 6.96
N PRO A 32 -7.37 3.26 6.23
CA PRO A 32 -7.02 1.91 6.70
C PRO A 32 -5.51 1.61 6.86
N ILE A 33 -4.65 2.64 6.87
CA ILE A 33 -3.20 2.44 6.99
C ILE A 33 -2.84 2.07 8.43
N TYR A 34 -2.45 0.82 8.66
CA TYR A 34 -2.13 0.34 10.00
C TYR A 34 -0.64 0.50 10.37
N LYS A 35 0.22 0.64 9.36
CA LYS A 35 1.68 0.76 9.55
C LYS A 35 2.32 1.61 8.45
N ARG A 36 3.38 2.32 8.85
CA ARG A 36 4.31 3.01 7.95
C ARG A 36 5.74 2.54 8.18
N ALA A 37 6.57 2.56 7.14
CA ALA A 37 8.00 2.33 7.25
C ALA A 37 8.76 3.23 6.27
N THR A 38 9.67 4.05 6.78
CA THR A 38 10.49 4.93 5.95
C THR A 38 11.77 4.22 5.52
N TYR A 39 11.98 4.15 4.20
CA TYR A 39 13.21 3.61 3.60
C TYR A 39 13.85 4.67 2.72
N GLY A 40 14.90 5.31 3.24
CA GLY A 40 15.58 6.42 2.58
C GLY A 40 14.65 7.62 2.41
N LYS A 41 14.28 7.94 1.16
CA LYS A 41 13.40 9.08 0.82
C LYS A 41 11.93 8.72 0.62
N LYS A 42 11.58 7.43 0.70
CA LYS A 42 10.21 6.94 0.47
C LYS A 42 9.61 6.45 1.79
N THR A 43 8.35 6.78 2.03
CA THR A 43 7.56 6.22 3.12
C THR A 43 6.62 5.16 2.55
N GLU A 44 6.80 3.93 2.99
CA GLU A 44 5.96 2.80 2.65
C GLU A 44 4.77 2.76 3.60
N HIS A 45 3.59 2.46 3.05
CA HIS A 45 2.32 2.37 3.74
C HIS A 45 1.81 0.93 3.61
N TYR A 46 1.16 0.47 4.66
CA TYR A 46 0.68 -0.90 4.78
C TYR A 46 -0.80 -0.93 5.16
N ILE A 47 -1.56 -1.71 4.41
CA ILE A 47 -2.97 -2.04 4.68
C ILE A 47 -3.08 -3.55 4.82
N ARG A 48 -3.95 -4.02 5.72
CA ARG A 48 -4.33 -5.44 5.82
C ARG A 48 -5.76 -5.60 5.39
N LEU A 49 -6.01 -6.63 4.60
CA LEU A 49 -7.33 -7.07 4.19
C LEU A 49 -7.55 -8.48 4.73
N ALA A 50 -8.53 -8.66 5.61
CA ALA A 50 -8.94 -9.96 6.12
C ALA A 50 -9.96 -10.62 5.18
N ASP A 51 -10.83 -9.83 4.56
CA ASP A 51 -11.85 -10.27 3.63
C ASP A 51 -12.09 -9.28 2.47
N GLU A 52 -13.11 -9.54 1.65
CA GLU A 52 -13.44 -8.72 0.48
C GLU A 52 -14.05 -7.36 0.85
N ASP A 53 -14.68 -7.24 2.02
CA ASP A 53 -15.33 -6.00 2.46
C ASP A 53 -14.29 -4.95 2.89
N ASP A 54 -13.10 -5.38 3.30
CA ASP A 54 -11.96 -4.50 3.56
C ASP A 54 -11.43 -3.83 2.28
N LEU A 55 -11.73 -4.35 1.09
CA LEU A 55 -11.33 -3.77 -0.20
C LEU A 55 -12.33 -2.70 -0.65
N ASP A 56 -12.45 -1.64 0.15
CA ASP A 56 -13.40 -0.55 -0.08
C ASP A 56 -12.89 0.54 -1.05
N ALA A 57 -13.71 1.57 -1.26
CA ALA A 57 -13.40 2.69 -2.14
C ALA A 57 -12.14 3.46 -1.70
N ASP A 58 -11.88 3.57 -0.41
CA ASP A 58 -10.73 4.29 0.14
C ASP A 58 -9.44 3.51 -0.11
N VAL A 59 -9.46 2.18 0.10
CA VAL A 59 -8.35 1.29 -0.26
C VAL A 59 -8.05 1.38 -1.75
N PHE A 60 -9.08 1.32 -2.61
CA PHE A 60 -8.90 1.48 -4.07
C PHE A 60 -8.28 2.83 -4.44
N GLN A 61 -8.72 3.90 -3.78
CA GLN A 61 -8.17 5.24 -4.01
C GLN A 61 -6.68 5.31 -3.65
N LEU A 62 -6.27 4.74 -2.51
CA LEU A 62 -4.87 4.70 -2.07
C LEU A 62 -3.99 3.90 -3.03
N ILE A 63 -4.45 2.73 -3.48
CA ILE A 63 -3.75 1.92 -4.47
C ILE A 63 -3.59 2.69 -5.79
N ARG A 64 -4.66 3.39 -6.23
CA ARG A 64 -4.63 4.21 -7.45
C ARG A 64 -3.63 5.37 -7.34
N GLN A 65 -3.57 6.05 -6.19
CA GLN A 65 -2.60 7.12 -5.96
C GLN A 65 -1.16 6.59 -6.07
N SER A 66 -0.88 5.43 -5.48
CA SER A 66 0.44 4.80 -5.59
C SER A 66 0.77 4.44 -7.04
N TYR A 67 -0.19 3.91 -7.78
CA TYR A 67 -0.03 3.59 -9.20
C TYR A 67 0.34 4.82 -10.04
N GLU A 68 -0.42 5.92 -9.91
CA GLU A 68 -0.13 7.14 -10.68
C GLU A 68 1.23 7.75 -10.29
N MET A 69 1.64 7.66 -9.02
CA MET A 69 2.95 8.12 -8.56
C MET A 69 4.12 7.32 -9.19
N MET A 70 3.96 6.02 -9.45
CA MET A 70 5.02 5.19 -10.01
C MET A 70 4.99 5.11 -11.54
N LYS A 71 3.87 5.50 -12.15
CA LYS A 71 3.68 5.56 -13.60
C LYS A 71 4.46 6.71 -14.23
N SER A 72 4.59 7.84 -13.54
CA SER A 72 5.38 9.01 -13.96
C SER A 72 6.87 8.72 -13.97
#